data_AF-A0A847UQ19-F1
#
_entry.id   AF-A0A847UQ19-F1
#
_cell.length_a   1.000
_cell.length_b   1.000
_cell.length_c   1.000
_cell.angle_alpha   90.00
_cell.angle_beta   90.00
_cell.angle_gamma   90.00
#
_symmetry.space_group_name_H-M   'P 1'
#
loop_
_entity.id
_entity.type
_entity.pdbx_description
1 polymer ?
#
loop_
_entity_poly.entity_id
_entity_poly.type
_entity_poly.pdbx_seq_one_letter_code
_entity_poly.pdbx_strand_id
1 'polypeptide(L)' 'MVSRENKIVGGFIIVALVLGYASTMLTDVPSTVTLAILLGVGVIAPMLVTNYLDRTGAA' A
#
# COMPACT_ATOMS: atom_id res chain seq x y z
N MET A 1 -13.09 17.30 1.84
CA MET A 1 -13.43 16.62 0.57
C MET A 1 -12.48 15.45 0.41
N VAL A 2 -12.97 14.21 0.46
CA VAL A 2 -12.08 13.04 0.27
C VAL A 2 -12.02 12.75 -1.22
N SER A 3 -10.89 13.06 -1.87
CA SER A 3 -10.67 12.71 -3.28
C SER A 3 -10.65 11.19 -3.44
N ARG A 4 -11.01 10.68 -4.62
CA ARG A 4 -10.95 9.26 -4.97
C ARG A 4 -9.52 8.73 -4.78
N GLU A 5 -8.52 9.54 -5.12
CA GLU A 5 -7.11 9.27 -4.85
C GLU A 5 -6.82 9.09 -3.36
N ASN A 6 -7.28 10.02 -2.51
CA ASN A 6 -7.09 9.94 -1.06
C ASN A 6 -7.73 8.68 -0.46
N LYS A 7 -8.83 8.20 -1.06
CA LYS A 7 -9.49 6.95 -0.65
C LYS A 7 -8.67 5.72 -1.05
N ILE A 8 -8.07 5.71 -2.24
CA ILE A 8 -7.20 4.62 -2.72
C ILE A 8 -5.94 4.57 -1.85
N VAL A 9 -5.24 5.69 -1.69
CA VAL A 9 -4.03 5.80 -0.87
C VAL A 9 -4.32 5.38 0.57
N GLY A 10 -5.41 5.90 1.17
CA GLY A 10 -5.83 5.51 2.51
C GLY A 10 -6.10 4.01 2.66
N GLY A 11 -6.72 3.37 1.66
CA GLY A 11 -6.94 1.92 1.63
C GLY A 11 -5.63 1.12 1.62
N PHE A 12 -4.69 1.51 0.75
CA PHE A 12 -3.38 0.85 0.67
C PHE A 12 -2.54 1.03 1.93
N ILE A 13 -2.63 2.19 2.60
CA ILE A 13 -1.99 2.41 3.90
C ILE A 13 -2.53 1.42 4.94
N ILE A 14 -3.85 1.24 5.02
CA ILE A 14 -4.45 0.29 5.97
C ILE A 14 -3.96 -1.13 5.67
N VAL A 15 -3.95 -1.55 4.41
CA VAL A 15 -3.46 -2.88 4.02
C VAL A 15 -1.98 -3.05 4.36
N ALA A 16 -1.15 -2.04 4.10
CA ALA A 16 0.28 -2.08 4.42
C ALA A 16 0.53 -2.20 5.93
N LEU A 17 -0.26 -1.51 6.76
CA LEU A 17 -0.18 -1.62 8.22
C LEU A 17 -0.60 -3.00 8.71
N VAL A 18 -1.67 -3.57 8.16
CA VAL A 18 -2.12 -4.93 8.50
C VAL A 18 -1.06 -5.96 8.12
N LEU A 19 -0.49 -5.87 6.92
CA LEU A 19 0.57 -6.77 6.48
C LEU A 19 1.87 -6.61 7.27
N GLY A 20 2.25 -5.36 7.60
CA GLY A 20 3.41 -5.08 8.43
C GLY A 20 3.25 -5.56 9.87
N TYR A 21 2.04 -5.53 10.44
CA TYR A 21 1.77 -6.15 11.73
C TYR A 21 1.74 -7.68 11.63
N ALA A 22 1.14 -8.25 10.56
CA ALA A 22 1.16 -9.68 10.35
C ALA A 22 2.59 -10.22 10.18
N SER A 23 3.49 -9.46 9.57
CA SER A 23 4.89 -9.86 9.41
C SER A 23 5.66 -9.89 10.73
N THR A 24 5.23 -9.14 11.76
CA THR A 24 5.83 -9.24 13.11
C THR A 24 5.28 -10.41 13.93
N MET A 25 4.10 -10.93 13.55
CA MET A 25 3.49 -12.11 14.17
C MET A 25 4.07 -13.43 13.65
N LEU A 26 4.60 -13.44 12.41
CA LEU A 26 5.31 -14.59 11.87
C LEU A 26 6.75 -14.65 12.40
N THR A 27 7.13 -15.80 12.96
CA THR A 27 8.51 -16.08 13.34
C THR A 27 9.40 -16.09 12.09
N ASP A 28 10.62 -15.55 12.22
CA ASP A 28 11.67 -15.56 11.19
C ASP A 28 11.46 -14.65 9.96
N VAL A 29 10.57 -13.65 9.99
CA VAL A 29 10.49 -12.66 8.91
C VAL A 29 11.62 -11.64 9.04
N PRO A 30 12.52 -11.52 8.05
CA PRO A 30 13.57 -10.51 8.07
C PRO A 30 12.96 -9.10 8.06
N SER A 31 13.56 -8.17 8.81
CA SER A 31 13.11 -6.77 8.85
C SER A 31 13.08 -6.10 7.48
N THR A 32 13.95 -6.53 6.56
CA THR A 32 13.94 -6.12 5.15
C THR A 32 12.63 -6.45 4.44
N VAL A 33 12.01 -7.59 4.74
CA VAL A 33 10.73 -7.99 4.14
C VAL A 33 9.60 -7.10 4.67
N THR A 34 9.57 -6.83 5.98
CA THR A 34 8.61 -5.89 6.58
C THR A 34 8.75 -4.50 5.96
N LEU A 35 9.97 -4.00 5.78
CA LEU A 35 10.24 -2.74 5.09
C LEU A 35 9.78 -2.76 3.63
N ALA A 36 10.03 -3.85 2.91
CA ALA A 36 9.59 -4.01 1.52
C ALA A 36 8.06 -4.04 1.41
N ILE A 37 7.34 -4.64 2.36
CA ILE A 37 5.89 -4.61 2.44
C ILE A 37 5.39 -3.17 2.63
N LEU A 38 5.95 -2.45 3.61
CA LEU A 38 5.51 -1.09 3.92
C LEU A 38 5.74 -0.13 2.74
N LEU A 39 6.90 -0.21 2.09
CA LEU A 39 7.21 0.64 0.94
C LEU A 39 6.48 0.17 -0.33
N GLY A 40 6.48 -1.13 -0.60
CA GLY A 40 5.83 -1.71 -1.78
C GLY A 40 4.33 -1.52 -1.76
N VAL A 41 3.67 -1.92 -0.68
CA VAL A 41 2.20 -1.86 -0.56
C VAL A 41 1.73 -0.48 -0.12
N GLY A 42 2.44 0.18 0.80
CA GLY A 42 2.00 1.47 1.34
C GLY A 42 2.31 2.67 0.45
N VAL A 43 3.31 2.57 -0.44
CA VAL A 43 3.78 3.71 -1.24
C VAL A 43 3.73 3.40 -2.73
N ILE A 44 4.42 2.34 -3.19
CA ILE A 44 4.58 2.06 -4.62
C ILE A 44 3.25 1.61 -5.25
N ALA A 45 2.55 0.67 -4.63
CA ALA A 45 1.29 0.13 -5.13
C ALA A 45 0.20 1.21 -5.31
N PRO A 46 -0.11 2.10 -4.35
CA PRO A 46 -1.10 3.15 -4.56
C PRO A 46 -0.67 4.14 -5.65
N MET A 47 0.63 4.48 -5.75
CA MET A 47 1.11 5.32 -6.86
C MET A 47 0.86 4.66 -8.22
N LEU A 48 1.14 3.36 -8.36
CA LEU A 48 0.89 2.63 -9.60
C LEU A 48 -0.61 2.55 -9.92
N VAL A 49 -1.44 2.27 -8.92
CA VAL A 49 -2.90 2.17 -9.10
C VAL A 49 -3.49 3.52 -9.51
N THR A 50 -3.14 4.60 -8.82
CA THR A 50 -3.62 5.94 -9.17
C THR A 50 -3.16 6.33 -10.58
N ASN A 51 -1.86 6.18 -10.89
CA ASN A 51 -1.35 6.49 -12.25
C ASN A 51 -2.01 5.64 -13.34
N TYR A 52 -2.33 4.38 -13.06
CA TYR A 52 -3.01 3.50 -14.01
C TYR A 52 -4.46 3.96 -14.26
N LEU A 53 -5.19 4.31 -13.20
CA LEU A 53 -6.56 4.81 -13.31
C LEU A 53 -6.60 6.16 -14.06
N ASP A 54 -5.63 7.02 -13.79
CA ASP A 54 -5.49 8.30 -14.49
C ASP A 54 -5.22 8.10 -15.98
N ARG A 55 -4.34 7.15 -16.34
CA ARG A 55 -4.02 6.83 -17.75
C ARG A 55 -5.16 6.17 -18.51
N THR A 56 -5.99 5.38 -17.84
CA THR A 56 -7.09 4.64 -18.48
C THR A 56 -8.38 5.46 -18.57
N GLY A 57 -8.40 6.68 -18.04
CA GLY A 57 -9.61 7.52 -18.01
C GLY A 57 -10.72 6.92 -17.14
N ALA A 58 -10.39 5.98 -16.26
CA ALA A 58 -11.31 5.43 -15.26
C ALA A 58 -11.50 6.36 -14.04
N ALA A 59 -11.00 7.59 -14.15
CA ALA A 59 -11.03 8.65 -13.13
C ALA A 59 -12.45 9.17 -12.89
#